data_AF-A0A3S1H0G2-F1
#
_entry.id   AF-A0A3S1H0G2-F1
#
_cell.length_a   1.000
_cell.length_b   1.000
_cell.length_c   1.000
_cell.angle_alpha   90.00
_cell.angle_beta   90.00
_cell.angle_gamma   90.00
#
_symmetry.space_group_name_H-M   'P 1'
#
loop_
_entity.id
_entity.type
_entity.pdbx_description
1 polymer ?
#
loop_
_entity_poly.entity_id
_entity_poly.type
_entity_poly.pdbx_seq_one_letter_code
_entity_poly.pdbx_strand_id
1 'polypeptide(L)'
;RGTIGFLMNEYRSGGLTERLEAAVAETIRPLEMLAVTSEGETISALAINEVALWRQSYQTAKIRITVDEQVRLEELNCDGVMIATPAGSTAYNLSAHGPILPLDAPLLALTPVSPFRPRRWRGALLSN
;
A
#
# COMPACT_ATOMS: atom_id res chain seq x y z
N ARG A 1 19.21 -19.53 3.09
CA ARG A 1 17.91 -19.78 3.75
C ARG A 1 17.17 -18.45 3.77
N GLY A 2 15.97 -18.36 3.19
CA GLY A 2 15.11 -17.19 3.30
C GLY A 2 14.37 -17.14 4.65
N THR A 3 13.66 -16.04 4.90
CA THR A 3 12.74 -15.88 6.03
C THR A 3 11.30 -16.16 5.60
N ILE A 4 10.42 -16.49 6.54
CA ILE A 4 8.99 -16.67 6.28
C ILE A 4 8.36 -15.29 6.17
N GLY A 5 7.74 -14.99 5.03
CA GLY A 5 7.00 -13.74 4.79
C GLY A 5 5.54 -13.84 5.22
N PHE A 6 4.84 -12.71 5.28
CA PHE A 6 3.45 -12.61 5.74
C PHE A 6 2.47 -13.51 4.96
N LEU A 7 2.69 -13.68 3.66
CA LEU A 7 1.88 -14.53 2.78
C LEU A 7 2.35 -16.00 2.73
N MET A 8 3.34 -16.39 3.55
CA MET A 8 3.89 -17.73 3.56
C MET A 8 3.50 -18.49 4.83
N ASN A 9 3.08 -19.74 4.64
CA ASN A 9 2.97 -20.68 5.74
C ASN A 9 4.35 -21.14 6.21
N GLU A 10 4.48 -21.49 7.49
CA GLU A 10 5.67 -22.17 7.98
C GLU A 10 5.91 -23.46 7.18
N TYR A 11 7.19 -23.69 6.84
CA TYR A 11 7.59 -24.93 6.21
C TYR A 11 7.44 -26.10 7.18
N ARG A 12 6.72 -27.14 6.77
CA ARG A 12 6.55 -28.40 7.50
C ARG A 12 6.56 -29.55 6.50
N SER A 13 7.36 -30.59 6.78
CA SER A 13 7.57 -31.72 5.88
C SER A 13 6.48 -32.80 5.94
N GLY A 14 5.74 -32.89 7.05
CA GLY A 14 4.65 -33.85 7.23
C GLY A 14 3.28 -33.29 6.89
N GLY A 15 2.36 -34.17 6.51
CA GLY A 15 0.94 -33.86 6.34
C GLY A 15 0.63 -32.84 5.23
N LEU A 16 1.41 -32.85 4.14
CA LEU A 16 1.27 -31.86 3.08
C LEU A 16 -0.12 -31.95 2.41
N THR A 17 -0.56 -33.17 2.08
CA THR A 17 -1.84 -33.40 1.41
C THR A 17 -3.00 -32.92 2.26
N GLU A 18 -3.05 -33.29 3.54
CA GLU A 18 -4.10 -32.89 4.48
C GLU A 18 -4.13 -31.36 4.67
N ARG A 19 -2.96 -30.72 4.69
CA ARG A 19 -2.86 -29.25 4.78
C ARG A 19 -3.31 -28.54 3.51
N LEU A 20 -3.06 -29.11 2.34
CA LEU A 20 -3.55 -28.57 1.08
C LEU A 20 -5.07 -28.73 0.98
N GLU A 21 -5.61 -29.87 1.43
CA GLU A 21 -7.05 -30.12 1.48
C GLU A 21 -7.77 -29.21 2.49
N ALA A 22 -7.13 -28.90 3.63
CA ALA A 22 -7.65 -27.98 4.63
C ALA A 22 -7.36 -26.49 4.34
N ALA A 23 -6.65 -26.18 3.25
CA ALA A 23 -6.29 -24.80 2.92
C ALA A 23 -7.53 -24.00 2.50
N VAL A 24 -7.57 -22.74 2.91
CA VAL A 24 -8.62 -21.80 2.50
C VAL A 24 -8.06 -20.92 1.40
N ALA A 25 -8.79 -20.82 0.29
CA ALA A 25 -8.45 -19.91 -0.79
C ALA A 25 -8.81 -18.47 -0.38
N GLU A 26 -7.85 -17.57 -0.51
CA GLU A 26 -8.03 -16.14 -0.26
C GLU A 26 -7.86 -15.36 -1.57
N THR A 27 -8.73 -14.37 -1.82
CA THR A 27 -8.67 -13.59 -3.06
C THR A 27 -8.02 -12.24 -2.81
N ILE A 28 -6.79 -12.08 -3.30
CA ILE A 28 -6.10 -10.79 -3.26
C ILE A 28 -6.48 -9.98 -4.49
N ARG A 29 -6.91 -8.73 -4.27
CA ARG A 29 -7.21 -7.76 -5.33
C ARG A 29 -6.02 -6.82 -5.49
N PRO A 30 -5.30 -6.86 -6.62
CA PRO A 30 -4.24 -5.89 -6.89
C PRO A 30 -4.79 -4.47 -7.02
N LEU A 31 -3.96 -3.48 -6.71
CA LEU A 31 -4.21 -2.10 -7.11
C LEU A 31 -3.97 -1.95 -8.60
N GLU A 32 -4.82 -1.16 -9.25
CA GLU A 32 -4.56 -0.61 -10.56
C GLU A 32 -4.19 0.87 -10.41
N MET A 33 -2.99 1.22 -10.86
CA MET A 33 -2.52 2.59 -10.92
C MET A 33 -2.74 3.13 -12.33
N LEU A 34 -3.29 4.35 -12.41
CA LEU A 34 -3.18 5.21 -13.58
C LEU A 34 -2.40 6.45 -13.18
N ALA A 35 -1.25 6.68 -13.82
CA ALA A 35 -0.39 7.82 -13.57
C ALA A 35 -0.25 8.66 -14.84
N VAL A 36 -0.37 9.98 -14.70
CA VAL A 36 -0.11 10.94 -15.78
C VAL A 36 1.19 11.66 -15.48
N THR A 37 2.15 11.57 -16.39
CA THR A 37 3.47 12.22 -16.25
C THR A 37 3.37 13.72 -16.54
N SER A 38 4.43 14.47 -16.20
CA SER A 38 4.53 15.89 -16.55
C SER A 38 4.54 16.16 -18.06
N GLU A 39 4.88 15.14 -18.87
CA GLU A 39 4.85 15.21 -20.33
C GLU A 39 3.48 14.84 -20.91
N GLY A 40 2.50 14.49 -20.06
CA GLY A 40 1.14 14.11 -20.44
C GLY A 40 0.99 12.64 -20.81
N GLU A 41 2.04 11.83 -20.70
CA GLU A 41 1.96 10.39 -20.92
C GLU A 41 1.14 9.72 -19.82
N THR A 42 0.26 8.80 -20.18
CA THR A 42 -0.50 7.99 -19.23
C THR A 42 0.08 6.58 -19.14
N ILE A 43 0.41 6.17 -17.92
CA ILE A 43 0.98 4.85 -17.62
C ILE A 43 0.00 4.11 -16.71
N SER A 44 -0.25 2.84 -17.01
CA SER A 44 -0.99 1.93 -16.14
C SER A 44 -0.08 0.85 -15.57
N ALA A 45 -0.34 0.44 -14.32
CA ALA A 45 0.36 -0.67 -13.71
C ALA A 45 -0.50 -1.37 -12.66
N LEU A 46 -0.25 -2.67 -12.46
CA LEU A 46 -0.84 -3.44 -11.37
C LEU A 46 0.17 -3.61 -10.23
N ALA A 47 -0.31 -3.50 -8.99
CA ALA A 47 0.51 -3.69 -7.80
C ALA A 47 -0.20 -4.60 -6.79
N ILE A 48 0.50 -5.66 -6.34
CA ILE A 48 -0.02 -6.56 -5.30
C ILE A 48 0.02 -5.90 -3.93
N ASN A 49 1.13 -5.22 -3.61
CA ASN A 49 1.34 -4.64 -2.29
C ASN A 49 0.90 -3.18 -2.24
N GLU A 50 1.67 -2.29 -2.88
CA GLU A 50 1.41 -0.86 -2.84
C GLU A 50 1.78 -0.15 -4.14
N VAL A 51 1.17 1.01 -4.34
CA VAL A 51 1.58 2.03 -5.30
C VAL A 51 2.13 3.20 -4.49
N ALA A 52 3.35 3.64 -4.78
CA ALA A 52 4.00 4.72 -4.04
C ALA A 52 4.45 5.85 -4.98
N LEU A 53 4.15 7.08 -4.58
CA LEU A 53 4.63 8.31 -5.21
C LEU A 53 5.76 8.90 -4.36
N TRP A 54 6.88 9.22 -5.01
CA TRP A 54 8.09 9.73 -4.36
C TRP A 54 8.53 11.06 -4.95
N ARG A 55 9.16 11.90 -4.12
CA ARG A 55 9.91 13.07 -4.61
C ARG A 55 11.04 12.63 -5.55
N GLN A 56 11.30 13.43 -6.58
CA GLN A 56 12.40 13.22 -7.53
C GLN A 56 13.57 14.19 -7.33
N SER A 57 13.48 15.09 -6.34
CA SER A 57 14.52 16.06 -6.00
C SER A 57 14.86 15.98 -4.51
N TYR A 58 15.83 16.79 -4.06
CA TYR A 58 16.16 16.94 -2.64
C TYR A 58 15.11 17.72 -1.84
N GLN A 59 14.15 18.38 -2.50
CA GLN A 59 13.06 19.11 -1.85
C GLN A 59 11.88 18.18 -1.55
N THR A 60 11.14 18.46 -0.48
CA THR A 60 9.89 17.73 -0.18
C THR A 60 8.90 17.85 -1.33
N ALA A 61 8.21 16.75 -1.64
CA ALA A 61 7.07 16.77 -2.54
C ALA A 61 5.90 17.52 -1.91
N LYS A 62 5.13 18.23 -2.74
CA LYS A 62 3.85 18.84 -2.37
C LYS A 62 2.74 18.05 -3.04
N ILE A 63 1.99 17.30 -2.25
CA ILE A 63 1.02 16.32 -2.74
C ILE A 63 -0.38 16.76 -2.32
N ARG A 64 -1.28 16.97 -3.29
CA ARG A 64 -2.71 17.07 -3.04
C ARG A 64 -3.31 15.67 -3.04
N ILE A 65 -4.22 15.38 -2.11
CA ILE A 65 -4.91 14.10 -2.02
C ILE A 65 -6.41 14.33 -2.21
N THR A 66 -6.94 13.72 -3.26
CA THR A 66 -8.36 13.69 -3.60
C THR A 66 -8.84 12.24 -3.52
N VAL A 67 -9.99 12.01 -2.88
CA VAL A 67 -10.64 10.70 -2.76
C VAL A 67 -12.09 10.89 -3.14
N ASP A 68 -12.60 10.07 -4.06
CA ASP A 68 -13.96 10.14 -4.60
C ASP A 68 -14.33 11.58 -5.02
N GLU A 69 -13.46 12.19 -5.84
CA GLU A 69 -13.59 13.55 -6.37
C GLU A 69 -13.55 14.67 -5.31
N GLN A 70 -13.45 14.33 -4.02
CA GLN A 70 -13.38 15.28 -2.93
C GLN A 70 -11.94 15.47 -2.46
N VAL A 71 -11.48 16.73 -2.38
CA VAL A 71 -10.16 17.04 -1.82
C VAL A 71 -10.18 16.76 -0.31
N ARG A 72 -9.44 15.73 0.11
CA ARG A 72 -9.30 15.35 1.52
C ARG A 72 -8.12 16.04 2.17
N LEU A 73 -7.10 16.38 1.39
CA LEU A 73 -5.92 17.11 1.85
C LEU A 73 -5.36 17.98 0.73
N GLU A 74 -5.38 19.30 0.93
CA GLU A 74 -5.00 20.28 -0.10
C GLU A 74 -3.49 20.24 -0.40
N GLU A 75 -2.64 20.16 0.63
CA GLU A 75 -1.20 20.10 0.48
C GLU A 75 -0.57 19.27 1.59
N LEU A 76 0.07 18.17 1.22
CA LEU A 76 0.96 17.36 2.04
C LEU A 76 2.41 17.61 1.60
N ASN A 77 3.24 18.11 2.50
CA ASN A 77 4.68 18.20 2.31
C ASN A 77 5.35 16.95 2.91
N CYS A 78 5.96 16.11 2.09
CA CYS A 78 6.55 14.83 2.52
C CYS A 78 7.63 14.33 1.54
N ASP A 79 8.28 13.20 1.86
CA ASP A 79 9.15 12.49 0.91
C ASP A 79 8.33 11.73 -0.14
N GLY A 80 7.15 11.25 0.25
CA GLY A 80 6.26 10.50 -0.62
C GLY A 80 4.97 10.10 0.07
N VAL A 81 4.11 9.41 -0.67
CA VAL A 81 2.86 8.83 -0.16
C VAL A 81 2.57 7.53 -0.90
N MET A 82 1.95 6.56 -0.23
CA MET A 82 1.59 5.29 -0.84
C MET A 82 0.16 4.88 -0.52
N ILE A 83 -0.42 4.10 -1.42
CA ILE A 83 -1.66 3.33 -1.19
C ILE A 83 -1.27 1.87 -1.14
N ALA A 84 -1.60 1.17 -0.05
CA ALA A 84 -1.32 -0.24 0.13
C ALA A 84 -2.61 -1.07 0.22
N THR A 85 -2.60 -2.24 -0.42
CA THR A 85 -3.61 -3.29 -0.25
C THR A 85 -3.49 -3.91 1.15
N PRO A 86 -4.48 -4.72 1.57
CA PRO A 86 -4.31 -5.52 2.77
C PRO A 86 -3.08 -6.43 2.76
N ALA A 87 -2.77 -7.08 1.64
CA ALA A 87 -1.58 -7.91 1.47
C ALA A 87 -0.28 -7.10 1.55
N GLY A 88 -0.28 -5.86 1.05
CA GLY A 88 0.84 -4.92 1.13
C GLY A 88 0.97 -4.20 2.47
N SER A 89 -0.03 -4.28 3.35
CA SER A 89 -0.04 -3.53 4.62
C SER A 89 1.15 -3.85 5.52
N THR A 90 1.70 -5.06 5.42
CA THR A 90 2.89 -5.53 6.15
C THR A 90 4.21 -5.31 5.42
N ALA A 91 4.18 -4.79 4.19
CA ALA A 91 5.36 -4.51 3.38
C ALA A 91 5.90 -3.10 3.66
N TYR A 92 6.06 -2.25 2.65
CA TYR A 92 6.66 -0.94 2.87
C TYR A 92 5.75 -0.03 3.72
N ASN A 93 4.43 -0.20 3.58
CA ASN A 93 3.43 0.47 4.40
C ASN A 93 3.75 0.37 5.91
N LEU A 94 4.07 -0.82 6.41
CA LEU A 94 4.40 -1.03 7.82
C LEU A 94 5.70 -0.31 8.23
N SER A 95 6.69 -0.28 7.35
CA SER A 95 7.96 0.41 7.62
C SER A 95 7.79 1.94 7.62
N ALA A 96 6.82 2.45 6.85
CA ALA A 96 6.38 3.85 6.88
C ALA A 96 5.39 4.15 8.01
N HIS A 97 5.22 3.23 8.97
CA HIS A 97 4.31 3.34 10.11
C HIS A 97 2.81 3.36 9.77
N GLY A 98 2.44 2.83 8.60
CA GLY A 98 1.06 2.53 8.24
C GLY A 98 0.49 1.35 9.04
N PRO A 99 -0.84 1.21 9.11
CA PRO A 99 -1.49 0.14 9.85
C PRO A 99 -1.37 -1.21 9.11
N ILE A 100 -1.37 -2.30 9.88
CA ILE A 100 -1.58 -3.64 9.36
C ILE A 100 -3.09 -3.82 9.13
N LEU A 101 -3.45 -4.34 7.96
CA LEU A 101 -4.84 -4.62 7.59
C LEU A 101 -5.07 -6.14 7.56
N PRO A 102 -6.23 -6.62 8.04
CA PRO A 102 -6.69 -7.99 7.77
C PRO A 102 -6.80 -8.23 6.26
N LEU A 103 -6.39 -9.40 5.76
CA LEU A 103 -6.36 -9.70 4.32
C LEU A 103 -7.73 -9.55 3.63
N ASP A 104 -8.81 -9.81 4.36
CA ASP A 104 -10.20 -9.74 3.94
C ASP A 104 -10.84 -8.35 4.11
N ALA A 105 -10.11 -7.38 4.67
CA ALA A 105 -10.64 -6.05 4.91
C ALA A 105 -10.93 -5.31 3.59
N PRO A 106 -12.12 -4.71 3.40
CA PRO A 106 -12.45 -3.89 2.25
C PRO A 106 -11.86 -2.48 2.39
N LEU A 107 -10.55 -2.42 2.68
CA LEU A 107 -9.84 -1.20 3.04
C LEU A 107 -8.49 -1.13 2.34
N LEU A 108 -8.08 0.09 2.03
CA LEU A 108 -6.73 0.45 1.59
C LEU A 108 -6.09 1.37 2.63
N ALA A 109 -4.78 1.23 2.81
CA ALA A 109 -4.00 2.12 3.68
C ALA A 109 -3.34 3.22 2.84
N LEU A 110 -3.73 4.48 3.08
CA LEU A 110 -3.05 5.66 2.57
C LEU A 110 -2.01 6.10 3.59
N THR A 111 -0.73 5.97 3.27
CA THR A 111 0.37 6.18 4.23
C THR A 111 1.40 7.16 3.69
N PRO A 112 1.67 8.29 4.38
CA PRO A 112 2.76 9.19 4.03
C PRO A 112 4.12 8.62 4.40
N VAL A 113 5.15 9.04 3.68
CA VAL A 113 6.54 8.83 4.06
C VAL A 113 7.16 10.16 4.48
N SER A 114 7.69 10.21 5.70
CA SER A 114 8.29 11.42 6.29
C SER A 114 7.39 12.67 6.18
N PRO A 115 6.12 12.63 6.63
CA PRO A 115 5.23 13.79 6.52
C PRO A 115 5.74 14.95 7.38
N PHE A 116 5.87 16.11 6.77
CA PHE A 116 6.29 17.34 7.43
C PHE A 116 5.12 18.29 7.73
N ARG A 117 4.25 18.53 6.74
CA ARG A 117 3.05 19.38 6.88
C ARG A 117 1.86 18.80 6.12
N PRO A 118 0.63 18.85 6.67
CA PRO A 118 0.28 19.33 8.00
C PRO A 118 0.87 18.45 9.11
N ARG A 119 1.16 19.06 10.26
CA ARG A 119 1.72 18.32 11.41
C ARG A 119 0.72 17.28 11.89
N ARG A 120 1.22 16.09 12.27
CA ARG A 120 0.46 14.97 12.85
C ARG A 120 -0.53 14.26 11.91
N TRP A 121 -0.55 14.58 10.62
CA TRP A 121 -1.28 13.73 9.67
C TRP A 121 -0.51 12.42 9.47
N ARG A 122 -1.19 11.28 9.68
CA ARG A 122 -0.60 9.94 9.69
C ARG A 122 -1.09 9.05 8.55
N GLY A 123 -1.81 9.61 7.59
CA GLY A 123 -2.50 8.83 6.58
C GLY A 123 -3.99 8.68 6.85
N ALA A 124 -4.62 7.77 6.13
CA ALA A 124 -6.04 7.44 6.25
C ALA A 124 -6.30 5.99 5.85
N LEU A 125 -7.45 5.46 6.28
CA LEU A 125 -8.03 4.23 5.75
C LEU A 125 -9.08 4.61 4.72
N LEU A 126 -9.02 4.01 3.54
CA LEU A 126 -9.95 4.24 2.45
C LEU A 126 -10.78 2.98 2.24
N SER A 127 -12.09 3.12 2.05
CA SER A 127 -12.93 2.01 1.57
C SER A 127 -12.59 1.70 0.11
N ASN A 128 -12.54 0.41 -0.25
CA ASN A 128 -12.39 -0.04 -1.64
C ASN A 128 -13.70 -0.48 -2.28
#